data_AF-A0A1V6Z466-F1
#
_entry.id   AF-A0A1V6Z466-F1
#
_cell.length_a   1.000
_cell.length_b   1.000
_cell.length_c   1.000
_cell.angle_alpha   90.00
_cell.angle_beta   90.00
_cell.angle_gamma   90.00
#
_symmetry.space_group_name_H-M   'P 1'
#
loop_
_entity.id
_entity.type
_entity.pdbx_description
1 polymer ?
#
loop_
_entity_poly.entity_id
_entity_poly.type
_entity_poly.pdbx_seq_one_letter_code
_entity_poly.pdbx_strand_id
1 'polypeptide(L)'
;MFAARRSAPSTRQLLRTQRRWGSHAAHEPVNEGFGRSFYVTCGSIASAYLLYRVSQSNEKSGEPSWISGLISKWTPSQEVFEQRNAIHTAIMEKAATDRHLLGSQGPPEAFALRQPDMMNAGSPYNVSPGSQADLSHVVAHYQRKNQEIEESRVARMKDGKVVSIYE
;
A
#
# COMPACT_ATOMS: atom_id res chain seq x y z
N MET A 1 2.96 1.26 6.32
CA MET A 1 4.20 1.48 5.53
C MET A 1 3.81 1.48 4.06
N PHE A 2 3.40 2.63 3.53
CA PHE A 2 3.03 2.76 2.12
C PHE A 2 4.31 2.92 1.30
N ALA A 3 4.61 1.93 0.47
CA ALA A 3 5.67 2.04 -0.53
C ALA A 3 5.22 3.05 -1.59
N ALA A 4 5.67 4.30 -1.45
CA ALA A 4 5.49 5.33 -2.46
C ALA A 4 6.32 4.94 -3.70
N ARG A 5 5.66 4.36 -4.70
CA ARG A 5 6.23 4.14 -6.03
C ARG A 5 6.48 5.51 -6.67
N ARG A 6 7.72 6.00 -6.61
CA ARG A 6 8.15 7.14 -7.42
C ARG A 6 8.23 6.69 -8.87
N SER A 7 7.24 7.05 -9.67
CA SER A 7 7.32 6.98 -11.13
C SER A 7 8.13 8.18 -11.64
N ALA A 8 9.37 7.96 -12.06
CA ALA A 8 10.10 8.96 -12.84
C ALA A 8 9.56 8.95 -14.28
N PRO A 9 9.19 10.10 -14.88
CA PRO A 9 8.78 10.14 -16.27
C PRO A 9 9.99 9.85 -17.18
N SER A 10 9.85 8.86 -18.07
CA SER A 10 10.79 8.61 -19.16
C SER A 10 10.76 9.80 -20.12
N THR A 11 11.82 10.60 -20.13
CA THR A 11 12.07 11.60 -21.17
C THR A 11 12.44 10.87 -22.47
N ARG A 12 11.44 10.53 -23.28
CA ARG A 12 11.66 10.18 -24.68
C ARG A 12 12.23 11.42 -25.38
N GLN A 13 13.54 11.44 -25.58
CA GLN A 13 14.18 12.36 -26.50
C GLN A 13 13.61 12.09 -27.90
N LEU A 14 12.69 12.95 -28.35
CA LEU A 14 12.26 13.02 -29.73
C LEU A 14 13.46 13.50 -30.56
N LEU A 15 14.18 12.56 -31.17
CA LEU A 15 15.12 12.85 -32.24
C LEU A 15 14.35 13.57 -33.35
N ARG A 16 14.52 14.89 -33.39
CA ARG A 16 13.99 15.77 -34.42
C ARG A 16 14.79 15.50 -35.69
N THR A 17 14.39 14.49 -36.47
CA THR A 17 14.90 14.30 -37.83
C THR A 17 14.56 15.54 -38.65
N GLN A 18 15.55 16.41 -38.87
CA GLN A 18 15.46 17.47 -39.87
C GLN A 18 15.29 16.80 -41.24
N ARG A 19 14.13 17.02 -41.87
CA ARG A 19 13.96 16.75 -43.30
C ARG A 19 14.78 17.80 -44.06
N ARG A 20 15.92 17.38 -44.60
CA ARG A 20 16.69 18.16 -45.55
C ARG A 20 15.97 18.05 -46.90
N TRP A 21 15.32 19.14 -47.33
CA TRP A 21 14.79 19.23 -48.68
C TRP A 21 16.00 19.33 -49.63
N GLY A 22 16.28 18.23 -50.32
CA GLY A 22 17.35 18.14 -51.31
C GLY A 22 16.99 18.96 -52.54
N SER A 23 17.86 19.90 -52.89
CA SER A 23 17.88 20.64 -54.13
C SER A 23 18.19 19.73 -55.32
N HIS A 24 17.35 19.83 -56.35
CA HIS A 24 17.48 19.33 -57.73
C HIS A 24 18.77 18.55 -58.06
N ALA A 25 18.72 17.23 -57.89
CA ALA A 25 19.57 16.30 -58.63
C ALA A 25 18.77 15.82 -59.84
N ALA A 26 19.39 15.83 -61.03
CA ALA A 26 18.76 15.39 -62.26
C ALA A 26 18.26 13.93 -62.14
N HIS A 27 16.95 13.73 -62.29
CA HIS A 27 16.33 12.41 -62.25
C HIS A 27 16.48 11.73 -63.61
N GLU A 28 17.22 10.62 -63.65
CA GLU A 28 17.04 9.58 -64.65
C GLU A 28 15.59 9.05 -64.56
N PRO A 29 14.89 8.71 -65.66
CA PRO A 29 13.51 8.21 -65.59
C PRO A 29 13.50 6.82 -64.93
N VAL A 30 13.40 6.82 -63.61
CA VAL A 30 13.15 5.60 -62.83
C VAL A 30 11.68 5.29 -62.95
N ASN A 31 11.33 4.08 -63.40
CA ASN A 31 9.97 3.58 -63.38
C ASN A 31 9.43 3.61 -61.94
N GLU A 32 8.65 4.65 -61.62
CA GLU A 32 8.02 4.80 -60.31
C GLU A 32 6.94 3.71 -60.18
N GLY A 33 7.28 2.59 -59.54
CA GLY A 33 6.32 1.55 -59.20
C GLY A 33 5.25 2.08 -58.23
N PHE A 34 4.08 1.44 -58.21
CA PHE A 34 3.00 1.83 -57.30
C PHE A 34 3.49 1.90 -55.84
N GLY A 35 3.19 3.02 -55.18
CA GLY A 35 3.60 3.24 -53.80
C GLY A 35 2.99 2.23 -52.83
N ARG A 36 3.62 2.05 -51.66
CA ARG A 36 3.16 1.11 -50.61
C ARG A 36 1.69 1.28 -50.23
N SER A 37 1.18 2.51 -50.26
CA SER A 37 -0.23 2.82 -49.98
C SER A 37 -1.20 2.13 -50.94
N PHE A 38 -0.85 2.02 -52.23
CA PHE A 38 -1.67 1.37 -53.24
C PHE A 38 -1.90 -0.11 -52.94
N TYR A 39 -0.84 -0.84 -52.54
CA TYR A 39 -0.98 -2.25 -52.17
C TYR A 39 -1.79 -2.43 -50.89
N VAL A 40 -1.66 -1.51 -49.93
CA VAL A 40 -2.46 -1.53 -48.70
C VAL A 40 -3.94 -1.28 -48.99
N THR A 41 -4.28 -0.35 -49.88
CA THR A 41 -5.67 -0.08 -50.24
C THR A 41 -6.27 -1.21 -51.08
N CYS A 42 -5.55 -1.74 -52.08
CA CYS A 42 -6.01 -2.91 -52.82
C CYS A 42 -6.19 -4.12 -51.90
N GLY A 43 -5.25 -4.35 -50.98
CA GLY A 43 -5.34 -5.41 -49.98
C GLY A 43 -6.51 -5.24 -49.02
N SER A 44 -6.79 -4.03 -48.56
CA SER A 44 -7.92 -3.77 -47.65
C SER A 44 -9.27 -3.96 -48.36
N ILE A 45 -9.41 -3.51 -49.60
CA ILE A 45 -10.62 -3.70 -50.41
C ILE A 45 -10.86 -5.19 -50.66
N ALA A 46 -9.83 -5.93 -51.08
CA ALA A 46 -9.94 -7.37 -51.29
C ALA A 46 -10.31 -8.11 -50.00
N SER A 47 -9.68 -7.75 -48.88
CA SER A 47 -9.96 -8.34 -47.56
C SER A 47 -11.39 -8.04 -47.09
N ALA A 48 -11.87 -6.81 -47.27
CA ALA A 48 -13.22 -6.41 -46.92
C ALA A 48 -14.27 -7.17 -47.76
N TYR A 49 -14.00 -7.37 -49.05
CA TYR A 49 -14.88 -8.16 -49.92
C TYR A 49 -14.94 -9.64 -49.51
N LEU A 50 -13.79 -10.24 -49.16
CA LEU A 50 -13.76 -11.61 -48.63
C LEU A 50 -14.53 -11.72 -47.32
N LEU A 51 -14.32 -10.79 -46.38
CA LEU A 51 -15.07 -10.74 -45.13
C LEU A 51 -16.58 -10.60 -45.37
N TYR A 52 -17.00 -9.75 -46.32
CA TYR A 52 -18.40 -9.59 -46.68
C TYR A 52 -19.00 -10.88 -47.23
N ARG A 53 -18.30 -11.59 -48.12
CA ARG A 53 -18.78 -12.88 -48.66
C ARG A 53 -18.93 -13.96 -47.58
N VAL A 54 -17.96 -14.04 -46.66
CA VAL A 54 -18.01 -14.97 -45.51
C VAL A 54 -19.13 -14.58 -44.54
N SER A 55 -19.35 -13.28 -44.31
CA SER A 55 -20.46 -12.80 -43.49
C SER A 55 -21.81 -13.17 -44.10
N GLN A 56 -21.98 -12.93 -45.41
CA GLN A 56 -23.20 -13.23 -46.14
C GLN A 56 -23.49 -14.75 -46.21
N SER A 57 -22.47 -15.61 -46.26
CA SER A 57 -22.67 -17.07 -46.20
C SER A 57 -23.17 -17.52 -44.83
N ASN A 58 -22.66 -16.92 -43.75
CA ASN A 58 -23.09 -17.24 -42.39
C ASN A 58 -24.52 -16.74 -42.10
N GLU A 59 -24.91 -15.58 -42.63
CA GLU A 59 -26.29 -15.09 -42.52
C GLU A 59 -27.30 -16.02 -43.19
N LYS A 60 -26.93 -16.64 -44.31
CA LYS A 60 -27.81 -17.57 -45.05
C LYS A 60 -27.92 -18.94 -44.39
N SER A 61 -26.90 -19.40 -43.67
CA SER A 61 -26.95 -20.67 -42.94
C SER A 61 -27.66 -20.54 -41.59
N GLY A 62 -27.89 -19.32 -41.10
CA GLY A 62 -28.51 -19.08 -39.79
C GLY A 62 -27.61 -19.47 -38.61
N GLU A 63 -26.36 -19.87 -38.87
CA GLU A 63 -25.40 -20.24 -37.85
C GLU A 63 -24.59 -19.02 -37.39
N PRO A 64 -24.22 -18.94 -36.10
CA PRO A 64 -23.36 -17.89 -35.60
C PRO A 64 -22.00 -17.94 -36.32
N SER A 65 -21.51 -16.78 -36.77
CA SER A 65 -20.20 -16.66 -37.42
C SER A 65 -19.09 -17.29 -36.56
N TRP A 66 -18.14 -17.99 -37.19
CA TRP A 66 -16.97 -18.54 -36.51
C TRP A 66 -16.19 -17.50 -35.67
N ILE A 67 -16.22 -16.23 -36.10
CA ILE A 67 -15.65 -15.09 -35.38
C ILE A 67 -16.41 -14.84 -34.08
N SER A 68 -17.74 -14.92 -34.11
CA SER A 68 -18.59 -14.80 -32.91
C SER A 68 -18.31 -15.94 -31.92
N GLY A 69 -18.13 -17.17 -32.40
CA GLY A 69 -17.75 -18.31 -31.57
C GLY A 69 -16.36 -18.17 -30.92
N LEU A 70 -15.40 -17.57 -31.62
CA LEU A 70 -14.10 -17.21 -31.03
C LEU A 70 -14.23 -16.12 -29.97
N ILE A 71 -15.02 -15.08 -30.25
CA ILE A 71 -15.26 -14.00 -29.29
C ILE A 71 -15.95 -14.56 -28.04
N SER A 72 -16.98 -15.39 -28.18
CA SER A 72 -17.69 -15.98 -27.04
C SER A 72 -16.82 -16.94 -26.21
N LYS A 73 -15.82 -17.58 -26.83
CA LYS A 73 -14.87 -18.45 -26.12
C LYS A 73 -13.93 -17.65 -25.19
N TRP A 74 -13.57 -16.43 -25.58
CA TRP A 74 -12.63 -15.59 -24.83
C TRP A 74 -13.31 -14.51 -23.98
N THR A 75 -14.55 -14.14 -24.30
CA THR A 75 -15.35 -13.18 -23.54
C THR A 75 -16.05 -13.89 -22.38
N PRO A 76 -15.84 -13.46 -21.13
CA PRO A 76 -16.57 -14.01 -19.99
C PRO A 76 -18.08 -13.82 -20.13
N SER A 77 -18.87 -14.72 -19.53
CA SER A 77 -20.32 -14.58 -19.51
C SER A 77 -20.76 -13.32 -18.77
N GLN A 78 -21.95 -12.81 -19.12
CA GLN A 78 -22.54 -11.65 -18.47
C GLN A 78 -22.73 -11.87 -16.95
N GLU A 79 -23.06 -13.09 -16.54
CA GLU A 79 -23.19 -13.48 -15.14
C GLU A 79 -21.90 -13.23 -14.34
N VAL A 80 -20.72 -13.52 -14.91
CA VAL A 80 -19.43 -13.26 -14.24
C VAL A 80 -19.20 -11.76 -14.06
N PHE A 81 -19.63 -10.94 -15.02
CA PHE A 81 -19.57 -9.49 -14.88
C PHE A 81 -20.53 -8.98 -13.80
N GLU A 82 -21.75 -9.50 -13.75
CA GLU A 82 -22.74 -9.17 -12.72
C GLU A 82 -22.25 -9.55 -11.32
N GLN A 83 -21.69 -10.76 -11.14
CA GLN A 83 -21.10 -11.20 -9.88
C GLN A 83 -19.93 -10.30 -9.44
N ARG A 84 -19.03 -9.95 -10.38
CA ARG A 84 -17.92 -9.03 -10.08
C ARG A 84 -18.42 -7.65 -9.67
N ASN A 85 -19.41 -7.13 -10.38
CA ASN A 85 -20.01 -5.84 -10.06
C ASN A 85 -20.65 -5.87 -8.67
N ALA A 86 -21.39 -6.93 -8.32
CA ALA A 86 -21.99 -7.10 -7.01
C ALA A 86 -20.94 -7.16 -5.88
N ILE A 87 -19.80 -7.83 -6.10
CA ILE A 87 -18.69 -7.86 -5.14
C ILE A 87 -18.09 -6.44 -4.98
N HIS A 88 -17.88 -5.73 -6.09
CA HIS A 88 -17.33 -4.38 -6.06
C HIS A 88 -18.26 -3.40 -5.34
N THR A 89 -19.58 -3.47 -5.56
CA THR A 89 -20.54 -2.63 -4.86
C THR A 89 -20.57 -2.96 -3.36
N ALA A 90 -20.60 -4.24 -2.99
CA ALA A 90 -20.58 -4.65 -1.58
C ALA A 90 -19.31 -4.20 -0.85
N ILE A 91 -18.14 -4.27 -1.50
CA ILE A 91 -16.88 -3.77 -0.94
C ILE A 91 -16.94 -2.25 -0.75
N MET A 92 -17.46 -1.52 -1.75
CA MET A 92 -17.57 -0.06 -1.69
C MET A 92 -18.52 0.38 -0.57
N GLU A 93 -19.68 -0.29 -0.43
CA GLU A 93 -20.63 -0.04 0.64
C GLU A 93 -19.98 -0.27 2.01
N LYS A 94 -19.31 -1.40 2.18
CA LYS A 94 -18.59 -1.70 3.43
C LYS A 94 -17.51 -0.64 3.73
N ALA A 95 -16.72 -0.24 2.74
CA ALA A 95 -15.71 0.80 2.91
C ALA A 95 -16.33 2.16 3.26
N ALA A 96 -17.48 2.50 2.69
CA ALA A 96 -18.21 3.72 3.02
C ALA A 96 -18.75 3.68 4.46
N THR A 97 -19.30 2.55 4.91
CA THR A 97 -19.76 2.37 6.30
C THR A 97 -18.60 2.49 7.29
N ASP A 98 -17.46 1.87 6.98
CA ASP A 98 -16.26 1.93 7.83
C ASP A 98 -15.70 3.36 7.90
N ARG A 99 -15.68 4.08 6.77
CA ARG A 99 -15.30 5.48 6.74
C ARG A 99 -16.25 6.37 7.54
N HIS A 100 -17.55 6.06 7.55
CA HIS A 100 -18.49 6.81 8.37
C HIS A 100 -18.27 6.57 9.87
N LEU A 101 -18.00 5.32 10.26
CA LEU A 101 -17.75 4.94 11.65
C LEU A 101 -16.39 5.44 12.17
N LEU A 102 -15.33 5.28 11.39
CA LEU A 102 -13.95 5.55 11.81
C LEU A 102 -13.43 6.93 11.38
N GLY A 103 -13.96 7.48 10.28
CA GLY A 103 -13.49 8.76 9.72
C GLY A 103 -13.96 10.00 10.49
N SER A 104 -14.90 9.86 11.42
CA SER A 104 -15.26 10.92 12.37
C SER A 104 -14.23 11.08 13.49
N GLN A 105 -13.38 10.08 13.72
CA GLN A 105 -12.26 10.20 14.63
C GLN A 105 -11.19 11.03 13.90
N GLY A 106 -10.95 12.25 14.39
CA GLY A 106 -9.87 13.11 13.90
C GLY A 106 -8.50 12.42 13.96
N PRO A 107 -7.43 13.07 13.47
CA PRO A 107 -6.09 12.51 13.56
C PRO A 107 -5.81 12.09 15.02
N PRO A 108 -5.27 10.88 15.24
CA PRO A 108 -5.03 10.39 16.59
C PRO A 108 -4.11 11.38 17.31
N GLU A 109 -4.50 11.79 18.52
CA GLU A 109 -3.75 12.75 19.33
C GLU A 109 -2.35 12.22 19.69
N ALA A 110 -2.20 10.90 19.75
CA ALA A 110 -0.94 10.21 20.02
C ALA A 110 -0.42 9.41 18.81
N PHE A 111 0.90 9.42 18.63
CA PHE A 111 1.57 8.56 17.65
C PHE A 111 1.65 7.12 18.16
N ALA A 112 1.08 6.17 17.40
CA ALA A 112 1.25 4.75 17.69
C ALA A 112 2.72 4.34 17.49
N LEU A 113 3.40 3.99 18.58
CA LEU A 113 4.75 3.44 18.53
C LEU A 113 4.72 2.03 17.91
N ARG A 114 5.72 1.70 17.10
CA ARG A 114 5.86 0.37 16.49
C ARG A 114 6.14 -0.74 17.51
N GLN A 115 6.78 -0.39 18.61
CA GLN A 115 7.15 -1.29 19.69
C GLN A 115 6.82 -0.58 21.02
N PRO A 116 5.54 -0.60 21.44
CA PRO A 116 5.14 0.02 22.70
C PRO A 116 5.82 -0.68 23.90
N ASP A 117 6.12 -1.96 23.76
CA ASP A 117 6.76 -2.78 24.80
C ASP A 117 8.17 -2.28 25.18
N MET A 118 8.84 -1.54 24.29
CA MET A 118 10.16 -0.98 24.59
C MET A 118 10.11 0.09 25.69
N MET A 119 8.96 0.75 25.88
CA MET A 119 8.76 1.70 26.98
C MET A 119 8.65 0.99 28.34
N ASN A 120 8.26 -0.29 28.34
CA ASN A 120 8.13 -1.13 29.55
C ASN A 120 9.31 -2.10 29.73
N ALA A 121 10.21 -2.20 28.75
CA ALA A 121 11.44 -2.95 28.91
C ALA A 121 12.28 -2.26 29.99
N GLY A 122 12.55 -2.97 31.07
CA GLY A 122 13.41 -2.50 32.16
C GLY A 122 14.85 -2.25 31.71
N SER A 123 15.77 -2.13 32.66
CA SER A 123 17.20 -1.90 32.37
C SER A 123 17.70 -2.80 31.23
N PRO A 124 18.34 -2.25 30.18
CA PRO A 124 18.88 -3.03 29.06
C PRO A 124 20.01 -3.97 29.50
N TYR A 125 20.50 -3.82 30.74
CA TYR A 125 21.54 -4.65 31.31
C TYR A 125 20.92 -5.79 32.12
N ASN A 126 21.20 -7.02 31.68
CA ASN A 126 20.96 -8.21 32.48
C ASN A 126 21.99 -8.27 33.62
N VAL A 127 21.67 -7.64 34.76
CA VAL A 127 22.50 -7.71 35.96
C VAL A 127 22.35 -9.08 36.60
N SER A 128 23.46 -9.81 36.73
CA SER A 128 23.46 -11.10 37.42
C SER A 128 22.97 -10.93 38.86
N PRO A 129 22.15 -11.84 39.40
CA PRO A 129 21.84 -11.87 40.82
C PRO A 129 23.13 -11.80 41.64
N GLY A 130 23.21 -10.83 42.56
CA GLY A 130 24.40 -10.60 43.39
C GLY A 130 25.46 -9.67 42.81
N SER A 131 25.29 -9.10 41.60
CA SER A 131 26.25 -8.11 41.05
C SER A 131 26.03 -6.68 41.55
N GLN A 132 25.02 -6.46 42.39
CA GLN A 132 24.72 -5.14 42.94
C GLN A 132 25.68 -4.81 44.09
N ALA A 133 25.88 -3.51 44.34
CA ALA A 133 26.70 -3.07 45.46
C ALA A 133 26.16 -3.62 46.79
N ASP A 134 27.04 -4.03 47.70
CA ASP A 134 26.64 -4.46 49.04
C ASP A 134 26.03 -3.28 49.81
N LEU A 135 24.74 -3.41 50.13
CA LEU A 135 23.97 -2.40 50.87
C LEU A 135 23.99 -2.65 52.39
N SER A 136 24.73 -3.63 52.89
CA SER A 136 24.80 -4.00 54.31
C SER A 136 25.06 -2.79 55.22
N HIS A 137 25.98 -1.91 54.84
CA HIS A 137 26.32 -0.72 55.62
C HIS A 137 25.17 0.31 55.66
N VAL A 138 24.44 0.45 54.55
CA VAL A 138 23.27 1.33 54.47
C VAL A 138 22.14 0.77 55.34
N VAL A 139 21.91 -0.54 55.28
CA VAL A 139 20.93 -1.23 56.12
C VAL A 139 21.26 -1.05 57.61
N ALA A 140 22.52 -1.28 58.00
CA ALA A 140 22.97 -1.11 59.38
C ALA A 140 22.81 0.34 59.87
N HIS A 141 23.12 1.33 59.03
CA HIS A 141 22.92 2.74 59.35
C HIS A 141 21.44 3.06 59.64
N TYR A 142 20.52 2.63 58.77
CA TYR A 142 19.09 2.89 58.96
C TYR A 142 18.47 2.09 60.11
N GLN A 143 18.93 0.87 60.35
CA GLN A 143 18.52 0.11 61.53
C GLN A 143 18.88 0.84 62.82
N ARG A 144 20.12 1.34 62.93
CA ARG A 144 20.55 2.13 64.09
C ARG A 144 19.73 3.40 64.24
N LYS A 145 19.53 4.14 63.14
CA LYS A 145 18.72 5.36 63.15
C LYS A 145 17.28 5.09 63.62
N ASN A 146 16.67 3.98 63.19
CA ASN A 146 15.33 3.61 63.61
C ASN A 146 15.28 3.22 65.10
N GLN A 147 16.31 2.52 65.60
CA GLN A 147 16.42 2.21 67.02
C GLN A 147 16.51 3.47 67.88
N GLU A 148 17.36 4.43 67.50
CA GLU A 148 17.48 5.72 68.18
C GLU A 148 16.15 6.51 68.19
N ILE A 149 15.43 6.49 67.07
CA ILE A 149 14.11 7.13 66.96
C ILE A 149 13.11 6.45 67.89
N GLU A 150 13.04 5.12 67.91
CA GLU A 150 12.13 4.38 68.79
C GLU A 150 12.49 4.56 70.27
N GLU A 151 13.76 4.57 70.63
CA GLU A 151 14.21 4.87 72.00
C GLU A 151 13.81 6.29 72.41
N SER A 152 14.01 7.27 71.53
CA SER A 152 13.59 8.66 71.78
C SER A 152 12.07 8.78 71.90
N ARG A 153 11.31 8.01 71.11
CA ARG A 153 9.86 7.95 71.16
C ARG A 153 9.38 7.35 72.49
N VAL A 154 9.95 6.22 72.91
CA VAL A 154 9.62 5.57 74.18
C VAL A 154 9.98 6.45 75.37
N ALA A 155 11.15 7.11 75.36
CA ALA A 155 11.54 8.05 76.39
C ALA A 155 10.54 9.22 76.51
N ARG A 156 10.15 9.80 75.37
CA ARG A 156 9.13 10.86 75.30
C ARG A 156 7.74 10.41 75.79
N MET A 157 7.36 9.15 75.55
CA MET A 157 6.10 8.58 76.06
C MET A 157 6.15 8.37 77.58
N LYS A 158 7.29 7.94 78.14
CA LYS A 158 7.49 7.77 79.59
C LYS A 158 7.46 9.09 80.35
N ASP A 159 7.99 10.15 79.76
CA ASP A 159 7.98 11.50 80.34
C ASP A 159 6.61 12.19 80.28
N GLY A 160 5.57 11.53 79.74
CA GLY A 160 4.20 12.03 79.68
C GLY A 160 3.99 13.24 78.76
N LYS A 161 4.98 13.58 77.92
CA LYS A 161 4.99 14.79 77.08
C LYS A 161 4.45 14.57 75.66
N VAL A 162 3.93 13.39 75.32
CA VAL A 162 3.49 13.07 73.94
C VAL A 162 2.15 12.35 73.92
N VAL A 163 1.18 12.94 73.20
CA VAL A 163 -0.08 12.31 72.79
C VAL A 163 0.20 11.43 71.57
N SER A 164 -0.33 10.20 71.58
CA SER A 164 -0.18 9.28 70.45
C SER A 164 -1.01 9.78 69.25
N ILE A 165 -0.55 9.58 68.02
CA ILE A 165 -1.29 9.98 66.80
C ILE A 165 -2.54 9.09 66.58
N TYR A 166 -2.74 8.08 67.43
CA TYR A 166 -3.84 7.12 67.38
C TYR A 166 -4.80 7.23 68.57
N GLU A 167 -4.72 8.32 69.34
CA GLU A 167 -5.76 8.75 70.29
C GLU A 167 -6.52 9.96 69.72
#